data_AF-A0A1B7UTY1-F1
#
_entry.id   AF-A0A1B7UTY1-F1
#
_cell.length_a   1.000
_cell.length_b   1.000
_cell.length_c   1.000
_cell.angle_alpha   90.00
_cell.angle_beta   90.00
_cell.angle_gamma   90.00
#
_symmetry.space_group_name_H-M   'P 1'
#
loop_
_entity.id
_entity.type
_entity.pdbx_description
1 polymer ?
#
loop_
_entity_poly.entity_id
_entity_poly.type
_entity_poly.pdbx_seq_one_letter_code
_entity_poly.pdbx_strand_id
1 'polypeptide(L)'
;MNGLDLKLEKYLNFKNGFFIEVGANNGYTQSNTYYLEKFLEWRGIMIEGIPSLYEQCKRTRNKSSVYNCALVSKDFCDSFVEMHYANLMSVVENSLKDQEKQIQHIQSGLEIQKINKSYSIKVPARTLESILDEFTNIPQIDFFSLDVEGYELEVLQGLNLDRYKPKYILVEARFFDQINSFLTNYYDLIAQLSHHDYLYQLRDINK
;
A
#
# COMPACT_ATOMS: atom_id res chain seq x y z
N MET A 1 15.53 -8.50 4.18
CA MET A 1 15.30 -7.89 2.85
C MET A 1 15.06 -9.03 1.87
N ASN A 2 13.81 -9.29 1.51
CA ASN A 2 13.35 -10.55 0.90
C ASN A 2 13.60 -10.67 -0.62
N GLY A 3 14.46 -9.80 -1.18
CA GLY A 3 14.81 -9.73 -2.60
C GLY A 3 13.62 -9.41 -3.51
N LEU A 4 12.59 -8.72 -3.00
CA LEU A 4 11.40 -8.36 -3.76
C LEU A 4 11.72 -7.43 -4.93
N ASP A 5 12.64 -6.50 -4.72
CA ASP A 5 13.22 -5.62 -5.73
C ASP A 5 13.74 -6.40 -6.94
N LEU A 6 14.58 -7.42 -6.71
CA LEU A 6 15.12 -8.28 -7.77
C LEU A 6 14.04 -9.11 -8.47
N LYS A 7 13.01 -9.55 -7.72
CA LYS A 7 11.89 -10.32 -8.28
C LYS A 7 10.96 -9.46 -9.13
N LEU A 8 10.79 -8.19 -8.78
CA LEU A 8 9.96 -7.21 -9.49
C LEU A 8 10.65 -6.65 -10.73
N GLU A 9 11.99 -6.68 -10.78
CA GLU A 9 12.78 -6.17 -11.92
C GLU A 9 12.28 -6.72 -13.27
N LYS A 10 11.95 -8.01 -13.35
CA LYS A 10 11.46 -8.64 -14.58
C LYS A 10 10.15 -8.05 -15.13
N TYR A 11 9.41 -7.29 -14.33
CA TYR A 11 8.15 -6.63 -14.73
C TYR A 11 8.29 -5.11 -14.87
N LEU A 12 9.20 -4.50 -14.09
CA LEU A 12 9.25 -3.05 -13.89
C LEU A 12 10.57 -2.40 -14.35
N ASN A 13 11.47 -3.15 -15.01
CA ASN A 13 12.76 -2.62 -15.47
C ASN A 13 12.63 -1.78 -16.75
N PHE A 14 12.04 -0.60 -16.60
CA PHE A 14 11.99 0.45 -17.62
C PHE A 14 11.99 1.82 -16.94
N LYS A 15 12.27 2.87 -17.71
CA LYS A 15 12.36 4.24 -17.18
C LYS A 15 11.03 5.01 -17.24
N ASN A 16 10.90 6.02 -16.39
CA ASN A 16 9.80 6.99 -16.39
C ASN A 16 8.40 6.39 -16.15
N GLY A 17 8.30 5.30 -15.39
CA GLY A 17 7.00 4.75 -14.99
C GLY A 17 6.33 5.54 -13.87
N PHE A 18 5.07 5.21 -13.61
CA PHE A 18 4.28 5.81 -12.53
C PHE A 18 3.84 4.77 -11.51
N PHE A 19 4.08 5.02 -10.22
CA PHE A 19 3.69 4.11 -9.14
C PHE A 19 2.68 4.70 -8.15
N ILE A 20 1.98 3.82 -7.46
CA ILE A 20 1.27 4.08 -6.21
C ILE A 20 1.90 3.19 -5.13
N GLU A 21 2.23 3.74 -3.98
CA GLU A 21 2.71 2.99 -2.81
C GLU A 21 1.84 3.35 -1.60
N VAL A 22 1.13 2.35 -1.05
CA VAL A 22 0.32 2.47 0.15
C VAL A 22 0.98 1.67 1.25
N GLY A 23 1.14 2.28 2.43
CA GLY A 23 2.00 1.75 3.49
C GLY A 23 3.44 2.20 3.33
N ALA A 24 3.65 3.46 2.92
CA ALA A 24 4.96 3.94 2.52
C ALA A 24 5.98 4.03 3.67
N ASN A 25 5.54 3.91 4.92
CA ASN A 25 6.39 3.97 6.11
C ASN A 25 7.25 5.25 6.10
N ASN A 26 8.58 5.15 6.21
CA ASN A 26 9.49 6.30 6.15
C ASN A 26 9.93 6.68 4.72
N GLY A 27 9.36 6.05 3.70
CA GLY A 27 9.65 6.26 2.28
C GLY A 27 10.96 5.63 1.81
N TYR A 28 11.57 4.74 2.59
CA TYR A 28 12.83 4.07 2.24
C TYR A 28 12.88 2.63 2.74
N THR A 29 12.72 2.44 4.04
CA THR A 29 12.82 1.14 4.69
C THR A 29 11.70 0.21 4.22
N GLN A 30 12.09 -0.88 3.58
CA GLN A 30 11.19 -1.88 2.97
C GLN A 30 10.30 -1.36 1.83
N SER A 31 10.62 -0.20 1.25
CA SER A 31 9.87 0.32 0.11
C SER A 31 10.08 -0.53 -1.15
N ASN A 32 8.98 -0.86 -1.83
CA ASN A 32 9.00 -1.55 -3.12
C ASN A 32 9.21 -0.59 -4.30
N THR A 33 9.12 0.73 -4.07
CA THR A 33 9.22 1.75 -5.13
C THR A 33 10.43 2.66 -5.01
N TYR A 34 11.19 2.56 -3.92
CA TYR A 34 12.37 3.40 -3.70
C TYR A 34 13.38 3.28 -4.86
N TYR A 35 13.69 2.03 -5.26
CA TYR A 35 14.58 1.75 -6.38
C TYR A 35 14.07 2.36 -7.70
N LEU A 36 12.78 2.23 -7.98
CA LEU A 36 12.15 2.70 -9.21
C LEU A 36 12.32 4.21 -9.38
N GLU A 37 12.01 5.00 -8.36
CA GLU A 37 12.15 6.47 -8.43
C GLU A 37 13.63 6.91 -8.39
N LYS A 38 14.46 6.21 -7.60
CA LYS A 38 15.86 6.60 -7.42
C LYS A 38 16.71 6.33 -8.66
N PHE A 39 16.49 5.20 -9.33
CA PHE A 39 17.36 4.70 -10.40
C PHE A 39 16.68 4.61 -11.77
N LEU A 40 15.35 4.47 -11.83
CA LEU A 40 14.60 4.37 -13.09
C LEU A 40 13.82 5.64 -13.43
N GLU A 41 13.99 6.72 -12.66
CA GLU A 41 13.34 8.02 -12.90
C GLU A 41 11.81 7.94 -12.81
N TRP A 42 11.28 6.95 -12.09
CA TRP A 42 9.85 6.90 -11.81
C TRP A 42 9.45 8.04 -10.88
N ARG A 43 8.15 8.34 -10.88
CA ARG A 43 7.49 9.22 -9.93
C ARG A 43 6.15 8.59 -9.54
N GLY A 44 5.55 9.03 -8.46
CA GLY A 44 4.33 8.39 -8.01
C GLY A 44 3.59 9.13 -6.93
N ILE A 45 2.66 8.38 -6.34
CA ILE A 45 1.88 8.79 -5.19
C ILE A 45 2.20 7.83 -4.05
N MET A 46 2.51 8.38 -2.90
CA MET A 46 2.75 7.64 -1.66
C MET A 46 1.69 8.00 -0.64
N ILE A 47 1.18 7.00 0.07
CA ILE A 47 0.19 7.18 1.12
C ILE A 47 0.70 6.54 2.42
N GLU A 48 0.69 7.33 3.49
CA GLU A 48 1.12 6.91 4.82
C GLU A 48 0.18 7.51 5.88
N GLY A 49 -0.40 6.65 6.73
CA GLY A 49 -1.36 7.06 7.75
C GLY A 49 -0.72 7.74 8.96
N ILE A 50 0.49 7.33 9.34
CA ILE A 50 1.18 7.85 10.53
C ILE A 50 1.87 9.19 10.21
N PRO A 51 1.48 10.31 10.87
CA PRO A 51 1.99 11.63 10.51
C PRO A 51 3.51 11.79 10.59
N SER A 52 4.15 11.15 11.58
CA SER A 52 5.62 11.21 11.72
C SER A 52 6.36 10.44 10.62
N LEU A 53 5.76 9.39 10.07
CA LEU A 53 6.29 8.60 8.94
C LEU A 53 6.03 9.33 7.62
N TYR A 54 4.85 9.91 7.45
CA TYR A 54 4.52 10.83 6.36
C TYR A 54 5.51 12.00 6.23
N GLU A 55 5.87 12.66 7.33
CA GLU A 55 6.85 13.75 7.30
C GLU A 55 8.27 13.27 6.92
N GLN A 56 8.61 12.01 7.23
CA GLN A 56 9.84 11.39 6.74
C GLN A 56 9.76 11.09 5.25
N CYS A 57 8.64 10.52 4.78
CA CYS A 57 8.38 10.29 3.36
C CYS A 57 8.62 11.56 2.53
N LYS A 58 8.08 12.71 2.96
CA LYS A 58 8.28 14.00 2.26
C LYS A 58 9.73 14.44 2.15
N ARG A 59 10.56 14.13 3.16
CA ARG A 59 11.99 14.46 3.15
C ARG A 59 12.78 13.50 2.27
N THR A 60 12.40 12.22 2.28
CA THR A 60 13.09 11.14 1.56
C THR A 60 12.74 11.11 0.07
N ARG A 61 11.50 11.48 -0.30
CA ARG A 61 10.87 11.20 -1.60
C ARG A 61 10.35 12.48 -2.26
N ASN A 62 11.27 13.33 -2.70
CA ASN A 62 10.95 14.66 -3.22
C ASN A 62 10.43 14.71 -4.67
N LYS A 63 10.39 13.56 -5.37
CA LYS A 63 9.87 13.46 -6.75
C LYS A 63 8.42 12.99 -6.82
N SER A 64 7.85 12.55 -5.69
CA SER A 64 6.53 11.94 -5.60
C SER A 64 5.63 12.71 -4.65
N SER A 65 4.33 12.69 -4.92
CA SER A 65 3.34 13.28 -4.01
C SER A 65 3.15 12.36 -2.82
N VAL A 66 3.05 12.92 -1.61
CA VAL A 66 2.85 12.15 -0.38
C VAL A 66 1.57 12.63 0.29
N TYR A 67 0.74 11.70 0.76
CA TYR A 67 -0.53 11.97 1.44
C TYR A 67 -0.53 11.38 2.85
N ASN A 68 -1.05 12.14 3.82
CA ASN A 68 -1.25 11.68 5.18
C ASN A 68 -2.72 11.31 5.43
N CYS A 69 -3.06 10.05 5.19
CA CYS A 69 -4.42 9.54 5.38
C CYS A 69 -4.42 8.01 5.47
N ALA A 70 -5.46 7.46 6.07
CA ALA A 70 -5.79 6.05 5.97
C ALA A 70 -6.70 5.85 4.75
N LEU A 71 -6.40 4.83 3.93
CA LEU A 71 -7.22 4.49 2.79
C LEU A 71 -8.37 3.59 3.21
N VAL A 72 -9.58 3.91 2.76
CA VAL A 72 -10.82 3.21 3.13
C VAL A 72 -11.65 2.85 1.90
N SER A 73 -12.63 1.97 2.10
CA SER A 73 -13.59 1.59 1.05
C SER A 73 -14.55 2.73 0.71
N LYS A 74 -15.24 2.63 -0.43
CA LYS A 74 -16.24 3.63 -0.86
C LYS A 74 -17.43 3.77 0.09
N ASP A 75 -17.75 2.70 0.82
CA ASP A 75 -18.89 2.65 1.75
C ASP A 75 -18.51 3.12 3.17
N PHE A 76 -17.24 3.48 3.41
CA PHE A 76 -16.78 3.99 4.69
C PHE A 76 -17.37 5.39 4.94
N CYS A 77 -18.06 5.55 6.07
CA CYS A 77 -18.86 6.75 6.36
C CYS A 77 -18.19 7.74 7.31
N ASP A 78 -17.17 7.33 8.06
CA ASP A 78 -16.51 8.20 9.03
C ASP A 78 -15.44 9.09 8.38
N SER A 79 -15.16 10.24 8.98
CA SER A 79 -14.12 11.16 8.49
C SER A 79 -12.70 10.75 8.89
N PHE A 80 -12.56 9.81 9.82
CA PHE A 80 -11.28 9.40 10.38
C PHE A 80 -11.26 7.89 10.66
N VAL A 81 -10.07 7.31 10.59
CA VAL A 81 -9.76 5.95 11.05
C VAL A 81 -8.89 6.04 12.30
N GLU A 82 -9.17 5.21 13.30
CA GLU A 82 -8.29 5.03 14.45
C GLU A 82 -7.21 4.00 14.10
N MET A 83 -5.94 4.41 14.22
CA MET A 83 -4.77 3.58 13.94
C MET A 83 -3.94 3.42 15.21
N HIS A 84 -3.42 2.22 15.43
CA HIS A 84 -2.45 1.94 16.47
C HIS A 84 -1.04 1.98 15.89
N TYR A 85 -0.22 2.92 16.37
CA TYR A 85 1.16 3.02 15.94
C TYR A 85 2.03 1.92 16.56
N ALA A 86 2.72 1.16 15.71
CA ALA A 86 3.75 0.17 16.08
C ALA A 86 4.88 0.10 15.02
N ASN A 87 5.28 1.25 14.47
CA ASN A 87 6.27 1.38 13.39
C ASN A 87 5.91 0.51 12.18
N LEU A 88 6.74 -0.49 11.79
CA LEU A 88 6.46 -1.36 10.66
C LEU A 88 5.15 -2.15 10.80
N MET A 89 4.67 -2.36 12.03
CA MET A 89 3.49 -3.18 12.34
C MET A 89 2.28 -2.30 12.72
N SER A 90 2.22 -1.06 12.22
CA SER A 90 1.11 -0.15 12.52
C SER A 90 -0.16 -0.62 11.81
N VAL A 91 -1.27 -0.70 12.53
CA VAL A 91 -2.52 -1.31 12.05
C VAL A 91 -3.72 -0.40 12.27
N VAL A 92 -4.72 -0.52 11.40
CA VAL A 92 -6.07 0.02 11.66
C VAL A 92 -6.74 -0.78 12.78
N GLU A 93 -7.41 -0.11 13.71
CA GLU A 93 -8.13 -0.78 14.79
C GLU A 93 -9.17 -1.77 14.22
N ASN A 94 -9.20 -3.00 14.75
CA ASN A 94 -10.02 -4.11 14.24
C ASN A 94 -9.72 -4.60 12.80
N SER A 95 -8.60 -4.22 12.16
CA SER A 95 -8.21 -4.78 10.85
C SER A 95 -7.92 -6.29 10.89
N LEU A 96 -7.55 -6.79 12.06
CA LEU A 96 -7.31 -8.21 12.28
C LEU A 96 -8.58 -8.84 12.87
N LYS A 97 -9.05 -9.93 12.23
CA LYS A 97 -10.29 -10.67 12.60
C LYS A 97 -10.32 -11.21 14.04
N ASP A 98 -9.21 -11.10 14.76
CA ASP A 98 -9.01 -11.62 16.10
C ASP A 98 -8.25 -10.57 16.93
N GLN A 99 -8.90 -10.04 17.96
CA GLN A 99 -8.34 -9.01 18.84
C GLN A 99 -7.07 -9.49 19.57
N GLU A 100 -6.97 -10.78 19.90
CA GLU A 100 -5.76 -11.34 20.51
C GLU A 100 -4.59 -11.31 19.52
N LYS A 101 -4.84 -11.61 18.24
CA LYS A 101 -3.82 -11.50 17.19
C LYS A 101 -3.40 -10.06 16.93
N GLN A 102 -4.31 -9.10 17.03
CA GLN A 102 -3.97 -7.68 16.94
C GLN A 102 -3.04 -7.24 18.06
N ILE A 103 -3.35 -7.63 19.30
CA ILE A 103 -2.51 -7.34 20.45
C ILE A 103 -1.13 -8.00 20.30
N GLN A 104 -1.09 -9.29 19.90
CA GLN A 104 0.18 -9.99 19.67
C GLN A 104 1.00 -9.36 18.54
N HIS A 105 0.36 -8.95 17.44
CA HIS A 105 1.03 -8.28 16.32
C HIS A 105 1.66 -6.97 16.78
N ILE A 106 0.90 -6.12 17.48
CA ILE A 106 1.40 -4.85 18.05
C ILE A 106 2.55 -5.12 19.05
N GLN A 107 2.39 -6.07 19.98
CA GLN A 107 3.42 -6.42 20.96
C GLN A 107 4.70 -6.91 20.29
N SER A 108 4.60 -7.81 19.30
CA SER A 108 5.74 -8.29 18.53
C SER A 108 6.44 -7.15 17.80
N GLY A 109 5.68 -6.21 17.22
CA GLY A 109 6.21 -5.01 16.60
C GLY A 109 6.99 -4.14 17.58
N LEU A 110 6.45 -3.91 18.78
CA LEU A 110 7.11 -3.12 19.82
C LEU A 110 8.40 -3.80 20.34
N GLU A 111 8.37 -5.11 20.55
CA GLU A 111 9.51 -5.90 21.05
C GLU A 111 10.64 -5.98 20.02
N ILE A 112 10.33 -6.35 18.77
CA ILE A 112 11.31 -6.46 17.67
C ILE A 112 11.98 -5.10 17.42
N GLN A 113 11.22 -4.01 17.55
CA GLN A 113 11.66 -2.67 17.16
C GLN A 113 12.14 -1.82 18.35
N LYS A 114 12.12 -2.39 19.58
CA LYS A 114 12.54 -1.73 20.84
C LYS A 114 11.85 -0.38 21.08
N ILE A 115 10.55 -0.29 20.77
CA ILE A 115 9.77 0.94 20.92
C ILE A 115 9.04 0.91 22.27
N ASN A 116 9.26 1.93 23.10
CA ASN A 116 8.74 1.97 24.47
C ASN A 116 7.27 2.42 24.59
N LYS A 117 6.61 2.86 23.51
CA LYS A 117 5.22 3.32 23.51
C LYS A 117 4.52 3.09 22.17
N SER A 118 3.43 2.32 22.17
CA SER A 118 2.36 2.43 21.17
C SER A 118 1.37 3.51 21.60
N TYR A 119 0.68 4.12 20.64
CA TYR A 119 -0.43 5.04 20.91
C TYR A 119 -1.46 4.93 19.78
N SER A 120 -2.72 5.22 20.11
CA SER A 120 -3.77 5.38 19.12
C SER A 120 -3.76 6.80 18.55
N ILE A 121 -4.00 6.93 17.24
CA ILE A 121 -4.12 8.20 16.55
C ILE A 121 -5.29 8.15 15.57
N LYS A 122 -6.05 9.26 15.50
CA LYS A 122 -7.08 9.45 14.48
C LYS A 122 -6.45 10.07 13.24
N VAL A 123 -6.60 9.40 12.11
CA VAL A 123 -6.01 9.78 10.82
C VAL A 123 -7.15 10.04 9.83
N PRO A 124 -7.07 11.08 8.97
CA PRO A 124 -8.11 11.33 7.97
C PRO A 124 -8.38 10.11 7.10
N ALA A 125 -9.66 9.79 6.88
CA ALA A 125 -10.09 8.69 6.03
C ALA A 125 -10.33 9.19 4.60
N ARG A 126 -9.71 8.54 3.60
CA ARG A 126 -9.86 8.88 2.18
C ARG A 126 -9.98 7.61 1.35
N THR A 127 -10.76 7.61 0.27
CA THR A 127 -10.66 6.52 -0.72
C THR A 127 -9.46 6.78 -1.63
N LEU A 128 -8.84 5.72 -2.16
CA LEU A 128 -7.76 5.90 -3.13
C LEU A 128 -8.24 6.65 -4.37
N GLU A 129 -9.42 6.30 -4.89
CA GLU A 129 -10.06 7.02 -6.00
C GLU A 129 -10.11 8.53 -5.76
N SER A 130 -10.49 8.94 -4.55
CA SER A 130 -10.64 10.35 -4.23
C SER A 130 -9.34 11.16 -4.14
N ILE A 131 -8.19 10.47 -3.99
CA ILE A 131 -6.85 11.07 -4.11
C ILE A 131 -6.47 11.15 -5.60
N LEU A 132 -6.70 10.07 -6.35
CA LEU A 132 -6.38 10.03 -7.78
C LEU A 132 -7.22 11.04 -8.59
N ASP A 133 -8.43 11.37 -8.12
CA ASP A 133 -9.29 12.41 -8.69
C ASP A 133 -8.76 13.85 -8.54
N GLU A 134 -7.80 14.08 -7.65
CA GLU A 134 -7.15 15.40 -7.52
C GLU A 134 -6.24 15.72 -8.72
N PHE A 135 -5.89 14.70 -9.51
CA PHE A 135 -5.00 14.84 -10.66
C PHE A 135 -5.80 15.06 -11.94
N THR A 136 -5.59 16.21 -12.59
CA THR A 136 -6.24 16.51 -13.88
C THR A 136 -5.87 15.50 -14.97
N ASN A 137 -4.62 15.03 -14.98
CA ASN A 137 -4.10 14.02 -15.90
C ASN A 137 -3.16 13.08 -15.14
N ILE A 138 -3.72 12.05 -14.53
CA ILE A 138 -2.92 10.98 -13.95
C ILE A 138 -2.26 10.16 -15.08
N PRO A 139 -0.95 9.87 -15.01
CA PRO A 139 -0.33 8.94 -15.95
C PRO A 139 -0.93 7.53 -15.83
N GLN A 140 -0.66 6.68 -16.82
CA GLN A 140 -0.92 5.25 -16.66
C GLN A 140 -0.19 4.75 -15.40
N ILE A 141 -0.92 4.12 -14.49
CA ILE A 141 -0.32 3.54 -13.29
C ILE A 141 0.34 2.23 -13.71
N ASP A 142 1.67 2.18 -13.65
CA ASP A 142 2.45 1.01 -14.03
C ASP A 142 2.56 0.01 -12.87
N PHE A 143 2.61 0.50 -11.64
CA PHE A 143 2.79 -0.33 -10.46
C PHE A 143 2.01 0.20 -9.26
N PHE A 144 1.29 -0.67 -8.58
CA PHE A 144 0.63 -0.38 -7.30
C PHE A 144 1.15 -1.36 -6.24
N SER A 145 1.93 -0.86 -5.29
CA SER A 145 2.35 -1.59 -4.09
C SER A 145 1.37 -1.31 -2.95
N LEU A 146 0.78 -2.36 -2.38
CA LEU A 146 -0.21 -2.29 -1.31
C LEU A 146 0.20 -3.18 -0.13
N ASP A 147 0.50 -2.53 0.98
CA ASP A 147 0.85 -3.17 2.26
C ASP A 147 0.28 -2.30 3.38
N VAL A 148 -0.81 -2.73 4.01
CA VAL A 148 -1.50 -1.97 5.09
C VAL A 148 -1.89 -2.85 6.26
N GLU A 149 -1.14 -3.93 6.45
CA GLU A 149 -1.24 -4.82 7.60
C GLU A 149 -2.66 -5.37 7.85
N GLY A 150 -3.31 -5.86 6.80
CA GLY A 150 -4.59 -6.56 6.86
C GLY A 150 -5.81 -5.76 6.42
N TYR A 151 -5.63 -4.49 6.04
CA TYR A 151 -6.69 -3.60 5.57
C TYR A 151 -6.73 -3.48 4.03
N GLU A 152 -6.09 -4.40 3.31
CA GLU A 152 -5.85 -4.28 1.87
C GLU A 152 -7.17 -4.33 1.07
N LEU A 153 -8.14 -5.12 1.50
CA LEU A 153 -9.41 -5.26 0.79
C LEU A 153 -10.18 -3.94 0.80
N GLU A 154 -10.20 -3.24 1.93
CA GLU A 154 -10.86 -1.96 2.11
C GLU A 154 -10.23 -0.90 1.20
N VAL A 155 -8.89 -0.88 1.12
CA VAL A 155 -8.18 0.00 0.17
C VAL A 155 -8.55 -0.30 -1.28
N LEU A 156 -8.58 -1.59 -1.66
CA LEU A 156 -8.95 -2.03 -3.00
C LEU A 156 -10.41 -1.66 -3.35
N GLN A 157 -11.32 -1.80 -2.41
CA GLN A 157 -12.72 -1.38 -2.56
C GLN A 157 -12.87 0.14 -2.67
N GLY A 158 -11.90 0.90 -2.18
CA GLY A 158 -11.78 2.35 -2.34
C GLY A 158 -11.25 2.81 -3.70
N LEU A 159 -10.91 1.89 -4.61
CA LEU A 159 -10.36 2.19 -5.94
C LEU A 159 -11.32 1.77 -7.05
N ASN A 160 -11.56 2.66 -8.01
CA ASN A 160 -12.25 2.32 -9.25
C ASN A 160 -11.30 1.64 -10.24
N LEU A 161 -11.25 0.31 -10.20
CA LEU A 161 -10.40 -0.51 -11.06
C LEU A 161 -10.83 -0.47 -12.54
N ASP A 162 -12.07 -0.11 -12.86
CA ASP A 162 -12.51 0.09 -14.25
C ASP A 162 -12.00 1.40 -14.87
N ARG A 163 -11.55 2.35 -14.05
CA ARG A 163 -11.03 3.64 -14.52
C ARG A 163 -9.50 3.70 -14.46
N TYR A 164 -8.92 3.42 -13.31
CA TYR A 164 -7.49 3.69 -13.07
C TYR A 164 -6.56 2.57 -13.51
N LYS A 165 -7.05 1.32 -13.53
CA LYS A 165 -6.38 0.13 -14.11
C LYS A 165 -4.86 0.11 -13.93
N PRO A 166 -4.31 0.05 -12.69
CA PRO A 166 -2.90 -0.24 -12.50
C PRO A 166 -2.47 -1.45 -13.32
N LYS A 167 -1.33 -1.40 -14.00
CA LYS A 167 -0.85 -2.50 -14.84
C LYS A 167 -0.45 -3.72 -14.01
N TYR A 168 0.26 -3.46 -12.91
CA TYR A 168 0.63 -4.46 -11.92
C TYR A 168 0.20 -4.02 -10.52
N ILE A 169 -0.32 -4.96 -9.73
CA ILE A 169 -0.65 -4.74 -8.32
C ILE A 169 0.11 -5.80 -7.51
N LEU A 170 0.99 -5.36 -6.62
CA LEU A 170 1.60 -6.19 -5.59
C LEU A 170 0.85 -5.96 -4.28
N VAL A 171 0.31 -7.02 -3.71
CA VAL A 171 -0.42 -6.96 -2.43
C VAL A 171 0.27 -7.86 -1.42
N GLU A 172 0.63 -7.31 -0.25
CA GLU A 172 0.96 -8.12 0.93
C GLU A 172 -0.35 -8.62 1.58
N ALA A 173 -0.79 -9.82 1.18
CA ALA A 173 -2.11 -10.32 1.52
C ALA A 173 -2.09 -11.19 2.79
N ARG A 174 -2.45 -10.61 3.93
CA ARG A 174 -2.77 -11.36 5.17
C ARG A 174 -4.04 -12.20 5.01
N PHE A 175 -5.02 -11.71 4.24
CA PHE A 175 -6.29 -12.38 3.96
C PHE A 175 -6.44 -12.75 2.48
N PHE A 176 -5.54 -13.62 1.99
CA PHE A 176 -5.42 -13.97 0.57
C PHE A 176 -6.76 -14.27 -0.12
N ASP A 177 -7.60 -15.15 0.43
CA ASP A 177 -8.83 -15.60 -0.25
C ASP A 177 -9.77 -14.44 -0.61
N GLN A 178 -9.88 -13.44 0.28
CA GLN A 178 -10.75 -12.28 0.06
C GLN A 178 -10.17 -11.35 -1.01
N ILE A 179 -8.86 -11.07 -0.91
CA ILE A 179 -8.14 -10.21 -1.86
C ILE A 179 -8.14 -10.84 -3.25
N ASN A 180 -7.84 -12.14 -3.35
CA ASN A 180 -7.83 -12.88 -4.59
C ASN A 180 -9.22 -12.97 -5.22
N SER A 181 -10.27 -13.25 -4.43
CA SER A 181 -11.65 -13.25 -4.93
C SER A 181 -12.07 -11.89 -5.49
N PHE A 182 -11.60 -10.79 -4.90
CA PHE A 182 -11.86 -9.44 -5.40
C PHE A 182 -11.08 -9.15 -6.69
N LEU A 183 -9.76 -9.35 -6.69
CA LEU A 183 -8.87 -8.95 -7.79
C LEU A 183 -9.00 -9.81 -9.04
N THR A 184 -9.32 -11.10 -8.92
CA THR A 184 -9.47 -12.02 -10.05
C THR A 184 -10.61 -11.64 -11.01
N ASN A 185 -11.50 -10.73 -10.62
CA ASN A 185 -12.48 -10.14 -11.54
C ASN A 185 -11.82 -9.24 -12.61
N TYR A 186 -10.66 -8.65 -12.32
CA TYR A 186 -10.00 -7.66 -13.19
C TYR A 186 -8.56 -8.04 -13.57
N TYR A 187 -7.91 -8.89 -12.78
CA TYR A 187 -6.49 -9.21 -12.87
C TYR A 187 -6.24 -10.72 -12.90
N ASP A 188 -5.11 -11.12 -13.47
CA ASP A 188 -4.57 -12.47 -13.36
C ASP A 188 -3.48 -12.50 -12.28
N LEU A 189 -3.54 -13.48 -11.38
CA LEU A 189 -2.47 -13.73 -10.41
C LEU A 189 -1.29 -14.40 -11.14
N ILE A 190 -0.17 -13.68 -11.26
CA ILE A 190 0.96 -14.11 -12.10
C ILE A 190 2.18 -14.57 -11.32
N ALA A 191 2.28 -14.23 -10.03
CA ALA A 191 3.34 -14.72 -9.16
C ALA A 191 3.00 -14.56 -7.68
N GLN A 192 3.57 -15.44 -6.85
CA GLN A 192 3.72 -15.24 -5.41
C GLN A 192 5.21 -14.99 -5.14
N LEU A 193 5.56 -13.77 -4.70
CA LEU A 193 6.95 -13.33 -4.58
C LEU A 193 7.54 -13.59 -3.19
N SER A 194 6.70 -13.78 -2.18
CA SER A 194 7.07 -14.18 -0.81
C SER A 194 5.92 -14.96 -0.15
N HIS A 195 5.97 -15.20 1.16
CA HIS A 195 4.86 -15.84 1.86
C HIS A 195 3.54 -15.07 1.73
N HIS A 196 3.59 -13.73 1.82
CA HIS A 196 2.40 -12.87 1.77
C HIS A 196 2.33 -11.97 0.52
N ASP A 197 3.39 -11.89 -0.29
CA ASP A 197 3.43 -11.02 -1.47
C ASP A 197 2.86 -11.71 -2.72
N TYR A 198 1.75 -11.19 -3.25
CA TYR A 198 1.08 -11.69 -4.46
C TYR A 198 1.06 -10.61 -5.53
N LEU A 199 1.56 -10.94 -6.72
CA LEU A 199 1.62 -10.04 -7.87
C LEU A 199 0.52 -10.38 -8.88
N TYR A 200 -0.30 -9.38 -9.15
CA TYR A 200 -1.39 -9.42 -10.11
C TYR A 200 -1.05 -8.56 -11.33
N GLN A 201 -1.46 -9.01 -12.51
CA GLN A 201 -1.33 -8.28 -13.78
C GLN A 201 -2.71 -8.01 -14.37
N LEU A 202 -2.93 -6.79 -14.87
CA LEU A 202 -4.20 -6.40 -15.47
C LEU A 202 -4.56 -7.37 -16.61
N ARG A 203 -5.78 -7.92 -16.57
CA ARG A 203 -6.24 -8.86 -17.60
C ARG A 203 -6.47 -8.12 -18.92
N ASP A 204 -5.87 -8.66 -19.97
CA ASP A 204 -6.07 -8.17 -21.32
C ASP A 204 -7.36 -8.77 -21.90
N ILE A 205 -8.45 -8.01 -21.92
CA ILE A 205 -9.78 -8.48 -22.39
C ILE A 205 -9.83 -8.61 -23.93
N ASN A 206 -8.73 -8.30 -24.62
CA ASN A 206 -8.64 -8.32 -26.09
C ASN A 206 -7.83 -9.50 -26.65
N LYS A 207 -7.69 -10.61 -25.91
CA LYS A 207 -7.08 -11.86 -26.41
C LYS A 207 -8.11 -12.98 -26.54
#